data_AF-I7GIS5-F1
#
_entry.id   AF-I7GIS5-F1
#
_cell.length_a   1.000
_cell.length_b   1.000
_cell.length_c   1.000
_cell.angle_alpha   90.00
_cell.angle_beta   90.00
_cell.angle_gamma   90.00
#
_symmetry.space_group_name_H-M   'P 1'
#
loop_
_entity.id
_entity.type
_entity.pdbx_description
1 polymer ?
#
loop_
_entity_poly.entity_id
_entity_poly.type
_entity_poly.pdbx_seq_one_letter_code
_entity_poly.pdbx_strand_id
1 'polypeptide(L)'
;MKAQALRDNSTMGYMAAKKHLEINPDHSIIETLRQKAEADKNDKSVKDLVILLYETALLSSGFSLEDPQTHANRIYRMIKLGLGIDEDDPTADDTSAAVTEEMPPLEGDDDTSRMEEVD
;
A
#
# COMPACT_ATOMS: atom_id res chain seq x y z
N MET A 1 4.92 -9.29 -14.82
CA MET A 1 6.03 -10.26 -14.70
C MET A 1 6.68 -10.26 -13.30
N LYS A 2 5.97 -9.99 -12.20
CA LYS A 2 6.56 -10.09 -10.83
C LYS A 2 6.30 -11.47 -10.17
N ALA A 3 5.39 -12.26 -10.72
CA ALA A 3 4.96 -13.55 -10.16
C ALA A 3 5.64 -14.78 -10.79
N GLN A 4 6.78 -14.61 -11.46
CA GLN A 4 7.51 -15.72 -12.08
C GLN A 4 8.58 -16.23 -11.10
N ALA A 5 8.47 -17.51 -10.70
CA ALA A 5 9.29 -18.12 -9.65
C ALA A 5 10.80 -18.12 -9.95
N LEU A 6 11.19 -18.37 -11.21
CA LEU A 6 12.60 -18.46 -11.63
C LEU A 6 13.14 -17.14 -12.20
N ARG A 7 12.53 -16.01 -11.87
CA ARG A 7 12.92 -14.72 -12.45
C ARG A 7 14.12 -14.13 -11.72
N ASP A 8 15.14 -13.76 -12.47
CA ASP A 8 16.26 -12.96 -11.94
C ASP A 8 15.79 -11.54 -11.58
N ASN A 9 16.00 -11.15 -10.32
CA ASN A 9 15.64 -9.82 -9.81
C ASN A 9 16.62 -8.72 -10.25
N SER A 10 17.80 -9.06 -10.77
CA SER A 10 18.78 -8.10 -11.30
C SER A 10 18.22 -7.28 -12.48
N THR A 11 17.24 -7.84 -13.20
CA THR A 11 16.60 -7.21 -14.37
C THR A 11 15.51 -6.20 -14.00
N MET A 12 15.07 -6.15 -12.73
CA MET A 12 13.93 -5.32 -12.32
C MET A 12 14.22 -3.81 -12.45
N GLY A 13 15.48 -3.38 -12.24
CA GLY A 13 15.87 -1.96 -12.34
C GLY A 13 15.74 -1.38 -13.75
N TYR A 14 16.02 -2.18 -14.78
CA TYR A 14 15.89 -1.75 -16.19
C TYR A 14 14.46 -1.83 -16.72
N MET A 15 13.58 -2.59 -16.05
CA MET A 15 12.17 -2.77 -16.43
C MET A 15 11.20 -1.91 -15.59
N ALA A 16 11.71 -1.14 -14.62
CA ALA A 16 10.91 -0.23 -13.81
C ALA A 16 10.63 1.08 -14.58
N ALA A 17 9.61 1.05 -15.42
CA ALA A 17 9.13 2.26 -16.10
C ALA A 17 8.58 3.28 -15.08
N LYS A 18 8.82 4.57 -15.35
CA LYS A 18 8.15 5.65 -14.63
C LYS A 18 6.65 5.57 -14.92
N LYS A 19 5.84 5.65 -13.86
CA LYS A 19 4.38 5.71 -13.99
C LYS A 19 3.96 7.17 -14.06
N HIS A 20 3.01 7.48 -14.92
CA HIS A 20 2.41 8.81 -15.04
C HIS A 20 1.00 8.76 -14.45
N LEU A 21 0.70 9.65 -13.51
CA LEU A 21 -0.64 9.82 -12.98
C LEU A 21 -1.39 10.81 -13.87
N GLU A 22 -2.34 10.31 -14.65
CA GLU A 22 -3.22 11.15 -15.45
C GLU A 22 -4.38 11.67 -14.58
N ILE A 23 -4.78 12.92 -14.80
CA ILE A 23 -5.81 13.60 -14.03
C ILE A 23 -6.91 14.09 -14.98
N ASN A 24 -8.16 13.86 -14.60
CA ASN A 24 -9.32 14.43 -15.30
C ASN A 24 -9.67 15.82 -14.72
N PRO A 25 -9.45 16.93 -15.45
CA PRO A 25 -9.72 18.28 -14.97
C PRO A 25 -11.22 18.56 -14.75
N ASP A 26 -12.11 17.84 -15.44
CA ASP A 26 -13.56 18.05 -15.35
C ASP A 26 -14.18 17.38 -14.10
N HIS A 27 -13.39 16.61 -13.36
CA HIS A 27 -13.86 15.92 -12.17
C HIS A 27 -13.91 16.86 -10.97
N SER A 28 -15.07 16.95 -10.30
CA SER A 28 -15.30 17.86 -9.16
C SER A 28 -14.28 17.73 -8.02
N ILE A 29 -13.83 16.51 -7.72
CA ILE A 29 -12.75 16.25 -6.74
C ILE A 29 -11.45 16.97 -7.13
N ILE A 30 -11.06 16.92 -8.41
CA ILE A 30 -9.80 17.52 -8.88
C ILE A 30 -9.88 19.05 -8.81
N GLU A 31 -11.01 19.63 -9.23
CA GLU A 31 -11.22 21.07 -9.11
C GLU A 31 -11.20 21.53 -7.65
N THR A 32 -11.83 20.76 -6.74
CA THR A 32 -11.79 21.07 -5.30
C THR A 32 -10.38 20.96 -4.72
N LEU A 33 -9.62 19.93 -5.12
CA LEU A 33 -8.21 19.78 -4.73
C LEU A 33 -7.36 20.94 -5.21
N ARG A 34 -7.58 21.43 -6.44
CA ARG A 34 -6.90 22.61 -6.99
C ARG A 34 -7.16 23.85 -6.12
N GLN A 35 -8.43 24.14 -5.83
CA GLN A 35 -8.82 25.29 -5.00
C GLN A 35 -8.21 25.21 -3.60
N LYS A 36 -8.23 24.03 -2.97
CA LYS A 36 -7.62 23.84 -1.64
C LYS A 36 -6.10 24.00 -1.66
N ALA A 37 -5.43 23.48 -2.68
CA ALA A 37 -3.98 23.62 -2.84
C ALA A 37 -3.55 25.07 -3.11
N GLU A 38 -4.38 25.86 -3.80
CA GLU A 38 -4.16 27.30 -3.99
C GLU A 38 -4.33 28.10 -2.70
N ALA A 39 -5.27 27.70 -1.84
CA ALA A 39 -5.46 28.32 -0.53
C ALA A 39 -4.32 27.99 0.44
N ASP A 40 -3.93 26.72 0.55
CA ASP A 40 -2.77 26.29 1.32
C ASP A 40 -2.09 25.04 0.73
N LYS A 41 -0.92 25.26 0.12
CA LYS A 41 -0.07 24.19 -0.43
C LYS A 41 0.50 23.24 0.63
N ASN A 42 0.45 23.62 1.90
CA ASN A 42 0.99 22.85 3.01
C ASN A 42 -0.08 22.12 3.82
N ASP A 43 -1.36 22.22 3.44
CA ASP A 43 -2.44 21.51 4.09
C ASP A 43 -2.17 19.99 4.08
N LYS A 44 -2.01 19.43 5.29
CA LYS A 44 -1.72 18.01 5.49
C LYS A 44 -2.88 17.14 5.00
N SER A 45 -4.12 17.57 5.17
CA SER A 45 -5.31 16.83 4.73
C SER A 45 -5.37 16.73 3.21
N VAL A 46 -5.00 17.80 2.49
CA VAL A 46 -4.93 17.83 1.03
C VAL A 46 -3.83 16.90 0.53
N LYS A 47 -2.64 16.93 1.14
CA LYS A 47 -1.54 16.02 0.80
C LYS A 47 -1.92 14.56 1.02
N ASP A 48 -2.54 14.24 2.14
CA ASP A 48 -3.00 12.89 2.44
C ASP A 48 -4.06 12.43 1.42
N LEU A 49 -5.02 13.30 1.05
CA LEU A 49 -6.04 12.99 0.05
C LEU A 49 -5.44 12.73 -1.35
N VAL A 50 -4.43 13.50 -1.74
CA VAL A 50 -3.72 13.30 -3.02
C VAL A 50 -2.99 11.95 -3.04
N ILE A 51 -2.33 11.57 -1.95
CA ILE A 51 -1.66 10.26 -1.86
C ILE A 51 -2.69 9.13 -1.92
N LEU A 52 -3.80 9.27 -1.21
CA LEU A 52 -4.88 8.27 -1.26
C LEU A 52 -5.44 8.11 -2.67
N LEU A 53 -5.65 9.21 -3.40
CA LEU A 53 -6.11 9.20 -4.79
C LEU A 53 -5.09 8.52 -5.71
N TYR A 54 -3.80 8.77 -5.52
CA TYR A 54 -2.73 8.10 -6.27
C TYR A 54 -2.70 6.58 -6.01
N GLU A 55 -2.75 6.14 -4.76
CA GLU A 55 -2.74 4.71 -4.41
C GLU A 55 -4.00 3.99 -4.93
N THR A 56 -5.15 4.66 -4.88
CA THR A 56 -6.40 4.14 -5.44
C THR A 56 -6.31 4.01 -6.97
N ALA A 57 -5.74 5.01 -7.65
CA ALA A 57 -5.48 4.96 -9.09
C ALA A 57 -4.49 3.85 -9.45
N LEU A 58 -3.45 3.65 -8.64
CA LEU A 58 -2.45 2.60 -8.81
C LEU A 58 -3.11 1.21 -8.74
N LEU A 59 -3.94 0.98 -7.71
CA LEU A 59 -4.66 -0.28 -7.50
C LEU A 59 -5.66 -0.55 -8.64
N SER A 60 -6.50 0.42 -8.98
CA SER A 60 -7.52 0.27 -10.03
C SER A 60 -6.92 0.11 -11.43
N SER A 61 -5.72 0.65 -11.67
CA SER A 61 -4.96 0.47 -12.92
C SER A 61 -4.18 -0.86 -12.98
N GLY A 62 -4.36 -1.74 -11.99
CA GLY A 62 -3.76 -3.08 -11.98
C GLY A 62 -2.31 -3.14 -11.52
N PHE A 63 -1.81 -2.09 -10.86
CA PHE A 63 -0.49 -2.13 -10.22
C PHE A 63 -0.62 -2.57 -8.75
N SER A 64 0.43 -3.22 -8.25
CA SER A 64 0.54 -3.56 -6.84
C SER A 64 0.90 -2.32 -6.02
N LEU A 65 0.27 -2.19 -4.84
CA LEU A 65 0.70 -1.23 -3.81
C LEU A 65 2.08 -1.63 -3.27
N GLU A 66 2.89 -0.63 -2.89
CA GLU A 66 4.20 -0.88 -2.27
C GLU A 66 4.05 -1.31 -0.81
N ASP A 67 3.19 -0.63 -0.07
CA ASP A 67 2.84 -0.95 1.31
C ASP A 67 1.32 -0.85 1.53
N PRO A 68 0.60 -2.00 1.51
CA PRO A 68 -0.83 -2.03 1.78
C PRO A 68 -1.22 -1.53 3.18
N GLN A 69 -0.34 -1.68 4.19
CA GLN A 69 -0.65 -1.27 5.56
C GLN A 69 -0.70 0.25 5.68
N THR A 70 0.27 0.95 5.08
CA THR A 70 0.25 2.41 5.03
C THR A 70 -0.98 2.95 4.30
N HIS A 71 -1.40 2.30 3.20
CA HIS A 71 -2.64 2.66 2.50
C HIS A 71 -3.88 2.49 3.38
N ALA A 72 -3.98 1.36 4.10
CA ALA A 72 -5.08 1.09 5.03
C ALA A 72 -5.13 2.11 6.18
N ASN A 73 -3.98 2.43 6.78
CA ASN A 73 -3.88 3.43 7.85
C ASN A 73 -4.38 4.81 7.36
N ARG A 74 -4.10 5.18 6.12
CA ARG A 74 -4.59 6.43 5.51
C ARG A 74 -6.11 6.41 5.29
N ILE A 75 -6.68 5.28 4.89
CA ILE A 75 -8.14 5.10 4.79
C ILE A 75 -8.78 5.25 6.18
N TYR A 76 -8.23 4.59 7.20
CA TYR A 76 -8.74 4.69 8.56
C TYR A 76 -8.70 6.13 9.10
N ARG A 77 -7.64 6.88 8.80
CA ARG A 77 -7.55 8.32 9.10
C ARG A 77 -8.71 9.10 8.48
N MET A 78 -8.99 8.88 7.19
CA MET A 78 -10.08 9.55 6.48
C MET A 78 -11.46 9.16 7.04
N ILE A 79 -11.64 7.91 7.47
CA ILE A 79 -12.87 7.45 8.11
C ILE A 79 -13.04 8.12 9.47
N LYS A 80 -11.99 8.17 10.30
CA LYS A 80 -12.02 8.88 11.60
C LYS A 80 -12.41 10.34 11.42
N LEU A 81 -11.78 11.05 10.47
CA LEU A 81 -12.13 12.43 10.11
C LEU A 81 -13.59 12.56 9.65
N GLY A 82 -14.08 11.65 8.81
CA GLY A 82 -15.46 11.66 8.33
C GLY A 82 -16.50 11.40 9.43
N LEU A 83 -16.11 10.67 10.48
CA LEU A 83 -16.94 10.38 11.65
C LEU A 83 -16.75 11.39 12.80
N GLY A 84 -15.81 12.33 12.68
CA GLY A 84 -15.48 13.29 13.73
C GLY A 84 -14.79 12.66 14.95
N ILE A 85 -14.08 11.55 14.75
CA ILE A 85 -13.28 10.87 15.79
C ILE A 85 -11.89 11.50 15.79
N ASP A 86 -11.39 11.90 16.96
CA ASP A 86 -10.05 12.48 17.10
C ASP A 86 -8.96 11.46 16.71
N GLU A 87 -7.90 11.98 16.07
CA GLU A 87 -6.73 11.19 15.63
C GLU A 87 -6.01 10.50 16.81
N ASP A 88 -6.11 11.09 18.02
CA ASP A 88 -5.47 10.66 19.27
C ASP A 88 -6.28 9.63 20.07
N ASP A 89 -7.33 9.02 19.50
CA ASP A 89 -7.98 7.87 20.13
C ASP A 89 -6.99 6.68 20.20
N PRO A 90 -6.55 6.25 21.41
CA PRO A 90 -5.50 5.26 21.59
C PRO A 90 -5.89 3.85 21.16
N THR A 91 -7.10 3.65 20.64
CA THR A 91 -7.65 2.33 20.32
C THR A 91 -7.12 1.70 19.03
N ALA A 92 -6.26 2.38 18.25
CA ALA A 92 -5.87 1.92 16.90
C ALA A 92 -4.37 1.79 16.61
N ASP A 93 -3.47 2.08 17.56
CA ASP A 93 -2.01 1.93 17.33
C ASP A 93 -1.44 0.60 17.87
N ASP A 94 -2.26 -0.22 18.56
CA ASP A 94 -1.79 -1.42 19.29
C ASP A 94 -2.32 -2.76 18.75
N THR A 95 -2.85 -2.80 17.53
CA THR A 95 -3.14 -4.09 16.85
C THR A 95 -2.03 -4.55 15.89
N SER A 96 -0.91 -3.82 15.86
CA SER A 96 0.26 -4.11 15.02
C SER A 96 1.03 -5.37 15.42
N ALA A 97 0.67 -6.05 16.52
CA ALA A 97 1.45 -7.14 17.10
C ALA A 97 0.72 -8.49 17.24
N ALA A 98 -0.58 -8.60 16.95
CA ALA A 98 -1.38 -9.74 17.43
C ALA A 98 -1.86 -10.75 16.36
N VAL A 99 -1.27 -10.78 15.15
CA VAL A 99 -1.67 -11.80 14.13
C VAL A 99 -0.55 -12.76 13.72
N THR A 100 0.58 -12.78 14.44
CA THR A 100 1.71 -13.70 14.16
C THR A 100 1.88 -14.86 15.14
N GLU A 101 1.03 -15.03 16.16
CA GLU A 101 1.16 -16.13 17.14
C GLU A 101 -0.06 -17.06 17.19
N GLU A 102 -0.48 -17.62 16.06
CA GLU A 102 -1.23 -18.89 16.09
C GLU A 102 -0.98 -19.73 14.83
N MET A 103 0.29 -19.99 14.53
CA MET A 103 0.64 -21.19 13.77
C MET A 103 1.04 -22.28 14.77
N PRO A 104 0.31 -23.41 14.87
CA PRO A 104 0.74 -24.51 15.72
C PRO A 104 2.09 -25.05 15.22
N PRO A 105 2.98 -25.51 16.12
CA PRO A 105 4.28 -26.03 15.74
C PRO A 105 4.10 -27.28 14.88
N LEU A 106 4.73 -27.29 13.70
CA LEU A 106 4.84 -28.50 12.87
C LEU A 106 5.88 -29.43 13.50
N GLU A 107 5.41 -30.51 14.13
CA GLU A 107 6.25 -31.65 14.49
C GLU A 107 6.43 -32.58 13.27
N GLY A 108 7.69 -32.90 12.93
CA GLY A 108 8.10 -33.86 11.91
C GLY A 108 8.25 -33.24 10.51
N ASP A 109 9.33 -33.39 9.76
CA ASP A 109 10.20 -34.56 9.64
C ASP A 109 11.58 -34.17 9.10
N ASP A 110 12.62 -34.66 9.77
CA ASP A 110 14.01 -34.71 9.32
C ASP A 110 14.12 -35.67 8.10
N ASP A 111 13.81 -35.25 6.86
CA ASP A 111 14.25 -36.07 5.69
C ASP A 111 14.15 -35.40 4.30
N THR A 112 14.88 -34.30 4.04
CA THR A 112 15.06 -33.83 2.64
C THR A 112 16.51 -33.55 2.21
N SER A 113 17.51 -33.93 3.02
CA SER A 113 18.94 -33.84 2.61
C SER A 113 19.44 -35.05 1.82
N ARG A 114 18.59 -35.74 1.05
CA ARG A 114 19.00 -36.92 0.28
C ARG A 114 18.29 -37.09 -1.05
N MET A 115 18.48 -36.17 -1.98
CA MET A 115 18.35 -36.51 -3.42
C MET A 115 19.09 -35.51 -4.32
N GLU A 116 20.41 -35.46 -4.18
CA GLU A 116 21.30 -35.00 -5.25
C GLU A 116 22.27 -36.15 -5.56
N GLU A 117 21.86 -37.01 -6.48
CA GLU A 117 22.72 -37.83 -7.34
C GLU A 117 21.81 -38.54 -8.35
N VAL A 118 21.67 -37.93 -9.54
CA VAL A 118 21.39 -38.66 -10.77
C VAL A 118 22.35 -38.13 -11.84
N ASP A 119 23.12 -39.08 -12.36
CA ASP A 119 24.21 -39.01 -13.35
C ASP A 119 23.81 -38.26 -14.64
#